data_AF-H9FCZ4-F1
#
_entry.id   AF-H9FCZ4-F1
#
_cell.length_a   1.000
_cell.length_b   1.000
_cell.length_c   1.000
_cell.angle_alpha   90.00
_cell.angle_beta   90.00
_cell.angle_gamma   90.00
#
_symmetry.space_group_name_H-M   'P 1'
#
loop_
_entity.id
_entity.type
_entity.pdbx_description
1 polymer ?
#
loop_
_entity_poly.entity_id
_entity_poly.type
_entity_poly.pdbx_seq_one_letter_code
_entity_poly.pdbx_strand_id
1 'polypeptide(L)'
;EISTFRNIEEVRSASTAFLLRRIPALKIKVASKKEVFEANLKTECDLWHLMVKEMWAGKKLADDHKDPQYVQQALTHVLLMDAVVGTLQSPGAIYAASKLSYFDKMRKEA
;
A
#
# COMPACT_ATOMS: atom_id res chain seq x y z
N GLU A 1 8.78 15.57 -2.11
CA GLU A 1 8.00 14.43 -2.65
C GLU A 1 8.43 13.12 -1.97
N ILE A 2 7.48 12.26 -1.61
CA ILE A 2 7.75 10.95 -0.97
C ILE A 2 8.39 10.00 -1.99
N SER A 3 7.60 9.53 -2.97
CA SER A 3 8.02 8.71 -4.10
C SER A 3 6.92 8.65 -5.16
N THR A 4 7.28 8.36 -6.40
CA THR A 4 6.35 7.79 -7.39
C THR A 4 6.18 6.29 -7.12
N PHE A 5 5.05 5.69 -7.53
CA PHE A 5 4.85 4.24 -7.41
C PHE A 5 5.89 3.43 -8.19
N ARG A 6 6.40 3.95 -9.31
CA ARG A 6 7.42 3.27 -10.13
C ARG A 6 8.72 3.06 -9.36
N ASN A 7 9.12 4.02 -8.53
CA ASN A 7 10.44 4.03 -7.89
C ASN A 7 10.46 3.33 -6.52
N ILE A 8 9.32 2.84 -6.04
CA ILE A 8 9.23 2.11 -4.78
C ILE A 8 10.01 0.80 -4.90
N GLU A 9 10.89 0.57 -3.94
CA GLU A 9 11.65 -0.68 -3.77
C GLU A 9 10.96 -1.60 -2.75
N GLU A 10 10.42 -1.01 -1.67
CA GLU A 10 9.80 -1.77 -0.58
C GLU A 10 8.76 -0.94 0.18
N VAL A 11 7.70 -1.62 0.67
CA VAL A 11 6.67 -1.05 1.52
C VAL A 11 6.42 -1.99 2.71
N ARG A 12 6.64 -1.50 3.94
CA ARG A 12 6.44 -2.28 5.18
C ARG A 12 5.40 -1.61 6.09
N SER A 13 4.49 -2.41 6.64
CA SER A 13 3.80 -2.07 7.89
C SER A 13 4.74 -2.43 9.04
N ALA A 14 5.08 -1.45 9.87
CA ALA A 14 6.02 -1.60 10.97
C ALA A 14 5.46 -0.91 12.22
N SER A 15 6.22 -0.97 13.31
CA SER A 15 5.95 -0.13 14.48
C SER A 15 7.18 0.68 14.84
N THR A 16 6.96 1.94 15.18
CA THR A 16 8.01 2.83 15.68
C THR A 16 7.84 2.98 17.17
N ALA A 17 8.94 2.83 17.91
CA ALA A 17 8.96 3.02 19.35
C ALA A 17 8.92 4.52 19.65
N PHE A 18 7.96 4.95 20.44
CA PHE A 18 7.89 6.31 20.97
C PHE A 18 7.55 6.22 22.46
N LEU A 19 8.50 6.61 23.32
CA LEU A 19 8.44 6.37 24.76
C LEU A 19 8.19 4.87 25.05
N LEU A 20 7.14 4.56 25.80
CA LEU A 20 6.72 3.19 26.13
C LEU A 20 5.72 2.60 25.13
N ARG A 21 5.35 3.32 24.06
CA ARG A 21 4.32 2.90 23.11
C ARG A 21 4.94 2.48 21.77
N ARG A 22 4.28 1.53 21.10
CA ARG A 22 4.54 1.18 19.70
C ARG A 22 3.46 1.81 18.85
N ILE A 23 3.86 2.69 17.93
CA ILE A 23 2.95 3.38 17.01
C ILE A 23 3.03 2.67 15.65
N PRO A 24 1.92 2.16 15.10
CA PRO A 24 1.91 1.62 13.74
C PRO A 24 2.35 2.68 12.73
N ALA A 25 3.29 2.30 11.88
CA ALA A 25 3.95 3.18 10.95
C ALA A 25 4.15 2.50 9.59
N LEU A 26 3.87 3.26 8.53
CA LEU A 26 4.16 2.85 7.16
C LEU A 26 5.59 3.27 6.81
N LYS A 27 6.39 2.34 6.30
CA LYS A 27 7.74 2.60 5.82
C LYS A 27 7.83 2.35 4.33
N ILE A 28 8.36 3.32 3.58
CA ILE A 28 8.56 3.24 2.12
C ILE A 28 10.03 3.45 1.80
N LYS A 29 10.66 2.44 1.19
CA LYS A 29 12.02 2.52 0.66
C LYS A 29 11.97 2.77 -0.85
N VAL A 30 12.83 3.68 -1.32
CA VAL A 30 12.93 4.07 -2.73
C VAL A 30 14.34 3.74 -3.21
N ALA A 31 14.47 3.11 -4.38
CA ALA A 31 15.76 2.57 -4.85
C ALA A 31 16.88 3.63 -4.95
N SER A 32 16.53 4.88 -5.26
CA SER A 32 17.49 5.98 -5.42
C SER A 32 17.76 6.78 -4.14
N LYS A 33 17.08 6.49 -3.03
CA LYS A 33 17.22 7.22 -1.76
C LYS A 33 17.73 6.30 -0.66
N LYS A 34 18.75 6.76 0.07
CA LYS A 34 19.26 6.05 1.24
C LYS A 34 18.27 6.09 2.42
N GLU A 35 17.53 7.19 2.55
CA GLU A 35 16.55 7.38 3.62
C GLU A 35 15.24 6.65 3.32
N VAL A 36 14.69 6.02 4.35
CA VAL A 36 13.38 5.38 4.31
C VAL A 36 12.35 6.39 4.79
N PHE A 37 11.33 6.64 3.98
CA PHE A 37 10.21 7.46 4.40
C PHE A 37 9.40 6.71 5.45
N GLU A 38 8.99 7.40 6.52
CA GLU A 38 8.21 6.85 7.61
C GLU A 38 7.02 7.75 7.93
N ALA A 39 5.82 7.17 8.02
CA ALA A 39 4.60 7.85 8.41
C ALA A 39 3.90 7.12 9.55
N ASN A 40 3.69 7.82 10.67
CA ASN A 40 2.97 7.31 11.84
C ASN A 40 1.45 7.42 11.64
N LEU A 41 0.88 6.43 10.95
CA LEU A 41 -0.53 6.44 10.51
C LEU A 41 -1.51 5.84 11.53
N LYS A 42 -1.03 5.32 12.66
CA LYS A 42 -1.87 4.75 13.73
C LYS A 42 -2.83 3.69 13.16
N THR A 43 -4.15 3.88 13.30
CA THR A 43 -5.18 2.95 12.85
C THR A 43 -5.32 2.87 11.33
N GLU A 44 -4.83 3.86 10.57
CA GLU A 44 -4.89 3.86 9.10
C GLU A 44 -3.71 3.12 8.45
N CYS A 45 -2.72 2.68 9.24
CA CYS A 45 -1.48 2.10 8.75
C CYS A 45 -1.70 0.90 7.82
N ASP A 46 -2.61 0.00 8.20
CA ASP A 46 -2.87 -1.22 7.42
C ASP A 46 -3.58 -0.93 6.10
N LEU A 47 -4.51 0.05 6.08
CA LEU A 47 -5.18 0.46 4.85
C LEU A 47 -4.19 1.11 3.88
N TRP A 48 -3.38 2.07 4.35
CA TRP A 48 -2.35 2.68 3.52
C TRP A 48 -1.31 1.68 3.04
N HIS A 49 -0.94 0.70 3.87
CA HIS A 49 -0.05 -0.39 3.45
C HIS A 49 -0.64 -1.18 2.28
N LEU A 50 -1.92 -1.55 2.36
CA LEU A 50 -2.63 -2.26 1.30
C LEU A 50 -2.71 -1.43 0.01
N MET A 51 -3.13 -0.17 0.12
CA MET A 51 -3.32 0.71 -1.02
C MET A 51 -2.01 1.01 -1.77
N VAL A 52 -0.94 1.33 -1.04
CA VAL A 52 0.36 1.63 -1.65
C VAL A 52 0.92 0.41 -2.36
N LYS A 53 0.76 -0.79 -1.79
CA LYS A 53 1.21 -2.04 -2.42
C LYS A 53 0.44 -2.38 -3.70
N GLU A 54 -0.88 -2.16 -3.71
CA GLU A 54 -1.71 -2.40 -4.90
C GLU A 54 -1.35 -1.42 -6.03
N MET A 55 -1.21 -0.13 -5.73
CA MET A 55 -0.78 0.88 -6.71
C MET A 55 0.63 0.60 -7.24
N TRP A 56 1.54 0.18 -6.36
CA TRP A 56 2.89 -0.20 -6.75
C TRP A 56 2.90 -1.43 -7.68
N ALA A 57 2.12 -2.45 -7.36
CA ALA A 57 1.99 -3.65 -8.20
C ALA A 57 1.36 -3.32 -9.56
N GLY A 58 0.27 -2.55 -9.58
CA GLY A 58 -0.37 -2.10 -10.83
C GLY A 58 0.56 -1.23 -11.69
N LYS A 59 1.38 -0.37 -11.06
CA LYS A 59 2.37 0.43 -11.80
C LYS A 59 3.45 -0.42 -12.44
N LYS A 60 3.95 -1.46 -11.74
CA LYS A 60 4.91 -2.44 -12.29
C LYS A 60 4.30 -3.19 -13.48
N LEU A 61 3.11 -3.76 -13.31
CA LEU A 61 2.41 -4.47 -14.39
C LEU A 61 2.19 -3.57 -15.62
N ALA A 62 1.83 -2.31 -15.41
CA ALA A 62 1.71 -1.33 -16.49
C ALA A 62 3.03 -1.09 -17.23
N ASP A 63 4.15 -1.01 -16.49
CA ASP A 63 5.47 -0.82 -17.10
C ASP A 63 5.95 -2.10 -17.83
N ASP A 64 5.65 -3.28 -17.30
CA ASP A 64 6.04 -4.57 -17.88
C ASP A 64 5.25 -4.86 -19.17
N HIS A 65 3.94 -4.63 -19.16
CA HIS A 65 3.04 -4.90 -20.30
C HIS A 65 2.85 -3.71 -21.24
N LYS A 66 3.42 -2.54 -20.92
CA LYS A 66 3.22 -1.27 -21.64
C LYS A 66 1.75 -0.86 -21.77
N ASP A 67 0.94 -1.22 -20.77
CA ASP A 67 -0.50 -0.94 -20.73
C ASP A 67 -0.86 -0.04 -19.54
N PRO A 68 -1.27 1.22 -19.75
CA PRO A 68 -1.64 2.13 -18.67
C PRO A 68 -2.90 1.70 -17.91
N GLN A 69 -3.71 0.78 -18.45
CA GLN A 69 -4.96 0.33 -17.83
C GLN A 69 -4.74 -0.31 -16.46
N TYR A 70 -3.61 -0.98 -16.24
CA TYR A 70 -3.26 -1.55 -14.93
C TYR A 70 -3.18 -0.49 -13.81
N VAL A 71 -2.75 0.73 -14.12
CA VAL A 71 -2.73 1.83 -13.13
C VAL A 71 -4.15 2.32 -12.83
N GLN A 72 -5.00 2.41 -13.84
CA GLN A 72 -6.40 2.85 -13.66
C GLN A 72 -7.20 1.83 -12.83
N GLN A 73 -7.00 0.54 -13.09
CA GLN A 73 -7.59 -0.54 -12.31
C GLN A 73 -7.07 -0.54 -10.87
N ALA A 74 -5.76 -0.38 -10.66
CA ALA A 74 -5.19 -0.30 -9.32
C ALA A 74 -5.76 0.89 -8.54
N LEU A 75 -5.91 2.05 -9.19
CA LEU A 75 -6.55 3.22 -8.60
C LEU A 75 -7.99 2.92 -8.18
N THR A 76 -8.74 2.22 -9.02
CA THR A 76 -10.10 1.80 -8.71
C THR A 76 -10.13 0.85 -7.51
N HIS A 77 -9.24 -0.14 -7.47
CA HIS A 77 -9.15 -1.09 -6.35
C HIS A 77 -8.90 -0.38 -5.02
N VAL A 78 -7.95 0.57 -4.98
CA VAL A 78 -7.60 1.25 -3.71
C VAL A 78 -8.69 2.21 -3.24
N LEU A 79 -9.41 2.86 -4.15
CA LEU A 79 -10.57 3.68 -3.78
C LEU A 79 -11.72 2.82 -3.23
N LEU A 80 -11.92 1.62 -3.80
CA LEU A 80 -12.89 0.66 -3.27
C LEU A 80 -12.45 0.09 -1.90
N MET A 81 -11.15 -0.16 -1.69
CA MET A 81 -10.62 -0.57 -0.39
C MET A 81 -10.89 0.47 0.69
N ASP A 82 -10.61 1.75 0.40
CA ASP A 82 -10.88 2.86 1.31
C ASP A 82 -12.38 2.93 1.67
N ALA A 83 -13.26 2.87 0.67
CA ALA A 83 -14.70 2.85 0.87
C ALA A 83 -15.16 1.65 1.72
N VAL A 84 -14.60 0.45 1.50
CA VAL A 84 -14.92 -0.75 2.30
C VAL A 84 -14.50 -0.56 3.76
N VAL A 85 -13.30 -0.05 4.02
CA VAL A 85 -12.83 0.17 5.40
C VAL A 85 -13.66 1.24 6.11
N GLY A 86 -13.93 2.34 5.42
CA GLY A 86 -14.75 3.44 5.93
C GLY A 86 -16.21 3.04 6.18
N THR A 87 -16.75 2.10 5.42
CA THR A 87 -18.12 1.60 5.58
C THR A 87 -18.25 0.56 6.69
N LEU A 88 -17.33 -0.40 6.77
CA LEU A 88 -17.44 -1.51 7.73
C LEU A 88 -17.03 -1.11 9.15
N GLN A 89 -16.06 -0.20 9.31
CA GLN A 89 -15.56 0.31 10.61
C GLN A 89 -15.38 -0.76 11.70
N SER A 90 -14.98 -1.96 11.30
CA SER A 90 -14.88 -3.13 12.18
C SER A 90 -13.48 -3.74 12.12
N PRO A 91 -13.07 -4.55 13.11
CA PRO A 91 -11.77 -5.23 13.08
C PRO A 91 -11.54 -6.09 11.82
N GLY A 92 -12.61 -6.58 11.18
CA GLY A 92 -12.54 -7.37 9.95
C GLY A 92 -12.45 -6.54 8.66
N ALA A 93 -12.54 -5.21 8.74
CA ALA A 93 -12.66 -4.34 7.57
C ALA A 93 -11.41 -4.38 6.67
N ILE A 94 -10.21 -4.39 7.26
CA ILE A 94 -8.95 -4.54 6.52
C ILE A 94 -8.90 -5.87 5.77
N TYR A 95 -9.34 -6.96 6.40
CA TYR A 95 -9.38 -8.26 5.75
C TYR A 95 -10.37 -8.28 4.57
N ALA A 96 -11.54 -7.66 4.73
CA ALA A 96 -12.50 -7.51 3.64
C ALA A 96 -11.91 -6.69 2.48
N ALA A 97 -11.30 -5.53 2.76
CA ALA A 97 -10.63 -4.70 1.77
C ALA A 97 -9.49 -5.45 1.05
N SER A 98 -8.74 -6.31 1.76
CA SER A 98 -7.68 -7.14 1.17
C SER A 98 -8.18 -8.08 0.06
N LYS A 99 -9.49 -8.36 -0.05
CA LYS A 99 -10.04 -9.13 -1.16
C LYS A 99 -9.95 -8.39 -2.49
N LEU A 100 -9.90 -7.07 -2.48
CA LEU A 100 -9.75 -6.21 -3.66
C LEU A 100 -8.29 -6.02 -4.10
N SER A 101 -7.29 -6.51 -3.35
CA SER A 101 -5.87 -6.33 -3.70
C SER A 101 -5.41 -7.35 -4.73
N TYR A 102 -5.90 -7.20 -5.95
CA TYR A 102 -5.70 -8.17 -7.02
C TYR A 102 -4.25 -8.20 -7.50
N PHE A 103 -3.67 -7.04 -7.81
CA PHE A 103 -2.31 -6.98 -8.38
C PHE A 103 -1.23 -7.31 -7.36
N ASP A 104 -1.36 -6.88 -6.10
CA ASP A 104 -0.38 -7.27 -5.06
C ASP A 104 -0.36 -8.78 -4.83
N LYS A 105 -1.50 -9.48 -4.99
CA LYS A 105 -1.58 -10.94 -4.88
C LYS A 105 -0.96 -11.64 -6.08
N MET A 106 -1.29 -11.22 -7.30
CA MET A 106 -0.69 -11.79 -8.51
C MET A 106 0.84 -11.78 -8.46
N ARG A 107 1.43 -10.70 -7.95
CA ARG A 107 2.89 -10.58 -7.79
C ARG A 107 3.50 -11.53 -6.74
N LYS A 108 2.73 -11.98 -5.74
CA LYS A 108 3.20 -12.93 -4.72
C LYS A 108 3.12 -14.38 -5.19
N GLU A 109 2.30 -14.66 -6.20
CA GLU A 109 2.07 -15.99 -6.77
C GLU A 109 2.95 -16.28 -7.99
N ALA A 110 3.60 -15.25 -8.55
CA ALA A 110 4.57 -15.33 -9.64
C ALA A 110 6.01 -15.42 -9.11
#